data_AF-A0A7X6P6R2-F1
#
_entry.id   AF-A0A7X6P6R2-F1
#
_cell.length_a   1.000
_cell.length_b   1.000
_cell.length_c   1.000
_cell.angle_alpha   90.00
_cell.angle_beta   90.00
_cell.angle_gamma   90.00
#
_symmetry.space_group_name_H-M   'P 1'
#
loop_
_entity.id
_entity.type
_entity.pdbx_description
1 polymer ?
#
loop_
_entity_poly.entity_id
_entity_poly.type
_entity_poly.pdbx_seq_one_letter_code
_entity_poly.pdbx_strand_id
1 'polypeptide(L)'
;MRTRSIKRTLQVTNFVIILATLVPFLMSTLYYNFTLNQYEGIIENVYSANSLSSVVQDEVYPTIWRVVSGKTKFEENTQYELIEKIRSRLDELDRNANSGGNSYLIEVARNTLETLESYVDQIGTNIVENKPIRENEELLGEIVAVSDLLYDIIQKFVAAEMEIAHMQNARIQRSLEIMTFIQIAIFAAILVFLFRNYWQLNHSINKPVIRLKTMASQIARGDFSIRVKKPEISELDELTDSLNTMAEKLGALLRQNIQKQQNLQKAEMKALQAQIAPHFMYNTLDTILSLAEDGQNEEVAKTTLALSNFFRLSLNKGKDWVTVAEEKSHVESYLAIQKIRYGAILDYEIDIAEDMLGESMLKILLQPLVENAIYHGIKKTRRGGCVKLTGRLTDGHLVFV
;
A
#
# COMPACT_ATOMS: atom_id res chain seq x y z
N MET A 1 15.33 -14.32 7.90
CA MET A 1 14.40 -14.50 6.76
C MET A 1 13.24 -13.52 6.91
N ARG A 2 13.26 -12.38 6.20
CA ARG A 2 12.16 -11.40 6.16
C ARG A 2 11.47 -11.59 4.80
N THR A 3 10.23 -12.11 4.80
CA THR A 3 9.71 -12.91 3.67
C THR A 3 8.46 -12.37 2.99
N ARG A 4 7.90 -11.22 3.43
CA ARG A 4 6.65 -10.70 2.85
C ARG A 4 6.91 -9.52 1.93
N SER A 5 6.96 -9.83 0.62
CA SER A 5 6.87 -8.83 -0.44
C SER A 5 5.43 -8.31 -0.56
N ILE A 6 5.29 -6.99 -0.73
CA ILE A 6 4.00 -6.34 -0.99
C ILE A 6 3.39 -6.90 -2.27
N LYS A 7 4.19 -6.99 -3.33
CA LYS A 7 3.79 -7.51 -4.65
C LYS A 7 3.27 -8.94 -4.54
N ARG A 8 4.01 -9.81 -3.84
CA ARG A 8 3.61 -11.22 -3.66
C ARG A 8 2.32 -11.34 -2.87
N THR A 9 2.14 -10.52 -1.83
CA THR A 9 0.91 -10.52 -1.03
C THR A 9 -0.30 -10.13 -1.87
N LEU A 10 -0.19 -9.07 -2.69
CA LEU A 10 -1.27 -8.64 -3.58
C LEU A 10 -1.59 -9.68 -4.66
N GLN A 11 -0.58 -10.28 -5.30
CA GLN A 11 -0.77 -11.31 -6.32
C GLN A 11 -1.49 -12.55 -5.76
N VAL A 12 -1.07 -13.05 -4.61
CA VAL A 12 -1.71 -14.20 -3.95
C VAL A 12 -3.14 -13.86 -3.55
N THR A 13 -3.36 -12.66 -3.00
CA THR A 13 -4.70 -12.20 -2.59
C THR A 13 -5.65 -12.14 -3.78
N ASN A 14 -5.25 -11.50 -4.89
CA ASN A 14 -6.06 -11.43 -6.10
C ASN A 14 -6.34 -12.82 -6.70
N PHE A 15 -5.32 -13.68 -6.78
CA PHE A 15 -5.49 -15.03 -7.31
C PHE A 15 -6.46 -15.86 -6.47
N VAL A 16 -6.32 -15.83 -5.13
CA VAL A 16 -7.20 -16.55 -4.21
C VAL A 16 -8.64 -16.04 -4.32
N ILE A 17 -8.85 -14.71 -4.42
CA ILE A 17 -10.20 -14.15 -4.58
C ILE A 17 -10.84 -14.64 -5.88
N ILE A 18 -10.14 -14.52 -7.02
CA ILE A 18 -10.67 -14.93 -8.33
C ILE A 18 -11.04 -16.41 -8.31
N LEU A 19 -10.15 -17.27 -7.80
CA LEU A 19 -10.41 -18.70 -7.74
C LEU A 19 -11.58 -19.03 -6.82
N ALA A 20 -11.63 -18.40 -5.63
CA ALA A 20 -12.66 -18.63 -4.62
C ALA A 20 -14.04 -18.11 -5.03
N THR A 21 -14.13 -17.10 -5.91
CA THR A 21 -15.42 -16.61 -6.43
C THR A 21 -15.85 -17.37 -7.69
N LEU A 22 -14.93 -17.61 -8.63
CA LEU A 22 -15.27 -18.12 -9.95
C LEU A 22 -15.59 -19.62 -9.95
N VAL A 23 -14.78 -20.42 -9.24
CA VAL A 23 -14.89 -21.89 -9.28
C VAL A 23 -16.21 -22.38 -8.65
N PRO A 24 -16.61 -21.95 -7.43
CA PRO A 24 -17.86 -22.40 -6.84
C PRO A 24 -19.08 -21.95 -7.65
N PHE A 25 -19.03 -20.75 -8.23
CA PHE A 25 -20.11 -20.22 -9.08
C PHE A 25 -20.29 -21.04 -10.36
N LEU A 26 -19.21 -21.37 -11.07
CA LEU A 26 -19.25 -22.22 -12.26
C LEU A 26 -19.77 -23.62 -11.94
N MET A 27 -19.27 -24.24 -10.87
CA MET A 27 -19.70 -25.57 -10.44
C MET A 27 -21.18 -25.60 -10.09
N SER A 28 -21.67 -24.59 -9.36
CA SER A 28 -23.09 -24.46 -9.02
C SER A 28 -23.96 -24.29 -10.25
N THR A 29 -23.53 -23.47 -11.21
CA THR A 29 -24.25 -23.22 -12.46
C THR A 29 -24.34 -24.50 -13.31
N LEU A 30 -23.25 -25.26 -13.43
CA LEU A 30 -23.23 -26.52 -14.17
C LEU A 30 -24.14 -27.58 -13.51
N TYR A 31 -24.06 -27.72 -12.18
CA TYR A 31 -24.92 -28.63 -11.43
C TYR A 31 -26.41 -28.31 -11.59
N TYR A 32 -26.76 -27.02 -11.52
CA TYR A 32 -28.14 -26.56 -11.70
C TYR A 32 -28.67 -26.89 -13.10
N ASN A 33 -27.92 -26.55 -14.16
CA ASN A 33 -28.33 -26.85 -15.54
C ASN A 33 -28.55 -28.35 -15.76
N PHE A 34 -27.63 -29.19 -15.28
CA PHE A 34 -27.75 -30.64 -15.41
C PHE A 34 -29.03 -31.17 -14.73
N THR A 35 -29.32 -30.70 -13.52
CA THR A 35 -30.48 -31.17 -12.75
C THR A 35 -31.79 -30.65 -13.34
N LEU A 36 -31.80 -29.44 -13.89
CA LEU A 36 -32.98 -28.82 -14.50
C LEU A 36 -33.40 -29.55 -15.78
N ASN A 37 -32.43 -29.91 -16.62
CA ASN A 37 -32.69 -30.71 -17.82
C ASN A 37 -33.30 -32.08 -17.49
N GLN A 38 -32.86 -32.73 -16.41
CA GLN A 38 -33.46 -34.00 -15.96
C GLN A 38 -34.90 -33.82 -15.50
N TYR A 39 -35.19 -32.73 -14.79
CA TYR A 39 -36.54 -32.43 -14.32
C TYR A 39 -37.50 -32.13 -15.47
N GLU A 40 -37.04 -31.38 -16.48
CA GLU A 40 -37.83 -31.05 -17.67
C GLU A 40 -38.25 -32.33 -18.44
N GLY A 41 -37.35 -33.30 -18.60
CA GLY A 41 -37.67 -34.57 -19.25
C GLY A 41 -38.77 -35.38 -18.54
N ILE A 42 -38.81 -35.36 -17.20
CA ILE A 42 -39.87 -36.03 -16.43
C ILE A 42 -41.23 -35.34 -16.68
N ILE A 43 -41.25 -34.00 -16.69
CA ILE A 43 -42.48 -33.23 -16.94
C ILE A 43 -42.99 -33.45 -18.37
N GLU A 44 -42.08 -33.54 -19.35
CA GLU A 44 -42.43 -33.85 -20.73
C GLU A 44 -43.05 -35.25 -20.86
N ASN A 45 -42.51 -36.26 -20.16
CA ASN A 45 -43.10 -37.60 -20.10
C ASN A 45 -44.52 -37.59 -19.53
N VAL A 46 -44.74 -36.86 -18.43
CA VAL A 46 -46.08 -36.70 -17.83
C VAL A 46 -47.05 -36.06 -18.83
N TYR A 47 -46.63 -34.99 -19.51
CA TYR A 47 -47.47 -34.30 -20.47
C TYR A 47 -47.84 -35.20 -21.67
N SER A 48 -46.84 -35.88 -22.24
CA SER A 48 -47.00 -36.77 -23.39
C SER A 48 -47.89 -37.98 -23.05
N ALA A 49 -47.70 -38.58 -21.87
CA ALA A 49 -48.52 -39.69 -21.40
C ALA A 49 -49.98 -39.25 -21.15
N ASN A 50 -50.19 -38.08 -20.55
CA ASN A 50 -51.54 -37.57 -20.31
C ASN A 50 -52.26 -37.23 -21.64
N SER A 51 -51.55 -36.65 -22.61
CA SER A 51 -52.09 -36.44 -23.96
C SER A 51 -52.43 -37.75 -24.66
N LEU A 52 -51.60 -38.79 -24.53
CA LEU A 52 -51.87 -40.12 -25.05
C LEU A 52 -53.11 -40.76 -24.40
N SER A 53 -53.24 -40.62 -23.08
CA SER A 53 -54.40 -41.12 -22.32
C SER A 53 -55.72 -40.55 -22.84
N SER A 54 -55.75 -39.26 -23.19
CA SER A 54 -56.93 -38.62 -23.81
C SER A 54 -57.22 -39.20 -25.20
N VAL A 55 -56.20 -39.44 -26.04
CA VAL A 55 -56.39 -40.10 -27.34
C VAL A 55 -57.00 -41.49 -27.18
N VAL A 56 -56.52 -42.29 -26.23
CA VAL A 56 -57.05 -43.64 -25.97
C VAL A 56 -58.52 -43.57 -25.54
N GLN A 57 -58.88 -42.66 -24.64
CA GLN A 57 -60.25 -42.56 -24.12
C GLN A 57 -61.23 -41.95 -25.13
N ASP A 58 -60.80 -40.91 -25.86
CA ASP A 58 -61.69 -40.08 -26.67
C ASP A 58 -61.78 -40.52 -28.13
N GLU A 59 -60.73 -41.14 -28.68
CA GLU A 59 -60.66 -41.45 -30.13
C GLU A 59 -60.89 -42.93 -30.45
N VAL A 60 -60.56 -43.88 -29.54
CA VAL A 60 -60.64 -45.33 -29.82
C VAL A 60 -62.08 -45.78 -30.08
N TYR A 61 -62.97 -45.62 -29.11
CA TYR A 61 -64.36 -46.08 -29.25
C TYR A 61 -65.07 -45.44 -30.47
N PRO A 62 -65.05 -44.11 -30.67
CA PRO A 62 -65.73 -43.52 -31.82
C PRO A 62 -65.14 -43.94 -33.17
N THR A 63 -63.85 -44.24 -33.23
CA THR A 63 -63.20 -44.69 -34.47
C THR A 63 -63.59 -46.11 -34.83
N ILE A 64 -63.48 -47.04 -33.87
CA ILE A 64 -63.86 -48.43 -34.11
C ILE A 64 -65.39 -48.56 -34.32
N TRP A 65 -66.21 -47.80 -33.59
CA TRP A 65 -67.66 -47.79 -33.81
C TRP A 65 -68.05 -47.34 -35.22
N ARG A 66 -67.38 -46.35 -35.81
CA ARG A 66 -67.64 -45.93 -37.20
C ARG A 66 -67.35 -47.04 -38.21
N VAL A 67 -66.34 -47.86 -37.95
CA VAL A 67 -66.00 -49.02 -38.77
C VAL A 67 -67.04 -50.13 -38.59
N VAL A 68 -67.36 -50.49 -37.34
CA VAL A 68 -68.37 -51.54 -37.02
C VAL A 68 -69.77 -51.17 -37.55
N SER A 69 -70.17 -49.89 -37.45
CA SER A 69 -71.46 -49.40 -37.95
C SER A 69 -71.49 -49.14 -39.46
N GLY A 70 -70.38 -49.34 -40.18
CA GLY A 70 -70.27 -49.14 -41.63
C GLY A 70 -70.29 -47.67 -42.08
N LYS A 71 -70.14 -46.72 -41.17
CA LYS A 71 -70.00 -45.27 -41.49
C LYS A 71 -68.65 -44.96 -42.14
N THR A 72 -67.65 -45.78 -41.87
CA THR A 72 -66.30 -45.74 -42.45
C THR A 72 -66.00 -47.14 -42.94
N LYS A 73 -65.49 -47.29 -44.18
CA LYS A 73 -65.14 -48.61 -44.70
C LYS A 73 -63.89 -49.14 -44.00
N PHE A 74 -63.80 -50.46 -43.79
CA PHE A 74 -62.64 -51.06 -43.13
C PHE A 74 -61.35 -50.81 -43.93
N GLU A 75 -61.43 -50.76 -45.26
CA GLU A 75 -60.30 -50.52 -46.17
C GLU A 75 -59.77 -49.07 -46.12
N GLU A 76 -60.50 -48.14 -45.50
CA GLU A 76 -60.03 -46.75 -45.28
C GLU A 76 -58.98 -46.66 -44.17
N ASN A 77 -58.68 -47.77 -43.47
CA ASN A 77 -57.54 -47.94 -42.57
C ASN A 77 -57.49 -47.02 -41.33
N THR A 78 -58.54 -46.23 -41.07
CA THR A 78 -58.58 -45.23 -39.98
C THR A 78 -58.32 -45.83 -38.59
N GLN A 79 -58.70 -47.09 -38.37
CA GLN A 79 -58.45 -47.85 -37.14
C GLN A 79 -56.97 -48.16 -36.93
N TYR A 80 -56.26 -48.55 -38.00
CA TYR A 80 -54.83 -48.84 -37.93
C TYR A 80 -54.01 -47.55 -37.88
N GLU A 81 -54.45 -46.47 -38.53
CA GLU A 81 -53.83 -45.14 -38.36
C GLU A 81 -53.89 -44.66 -36.90
N LEU A 82 -55.02 -44.90 -36.21
CA LEU A 82 -55.15 -44.59 -34.78
C LEU A 82 -54.25 -45.47 -33.90
N ILE A 83 -54.23 -46.78 -34.14
CA ILE A 83 -53.37 -47.73 -33.42
C ILE A 83 -51.90 -47.34 -33.61
N GLU A 84 -51.48 -47.01 -34.83
CA GLU A 84 -50.10 -46.60 -35.12
C GLU A 84 -49.75 -45.25 -34.49
N LYS A 85 -50.69 -44.31 -34.43
CA LYS A 85 -50.55 -43.04 -33.67
C LYS A 85 -50.33 -43.30 -32.18
N ILE A 86 -51.06 -44.23 -31.57
CA ILE A 86 -50.90 -44.61 -30.16
C ILE A 86 -49.55 -45.32 -29.97
N ARG A 87 -49.20 -46.28 -30.83
CA ARG A 87 -47.93 -47.01 -30.81
C ARG A 87 -46.73 -46.07 -30.89
N SER A 88 -46.73 -45.14 -31.85
CA SER A 88 -45.66 -44.15 -32.02
C SER A 88 -45.46 -43.26 -30.79
N ARG A 89 -46.55 -42.89 -30.10
CA ARG A 89 -46.48 -42.12 -28.84
C ARG A 89 -45.98 -42.96 -27.66
N LEU A 90 -46.34 -44.23 -27.57
CA LEU A 90 -45.76 -45.15 -26.59
C LEU A 90 -44.25 -45.32 -26.82
N ASP A 91 -43.80 -45.37 -28.07
CA ASP A 91 -42.38 -45.48 -28.43
C ASP A 91 -41.58 -44.19 -28.15
N GLU A 92 -42.23 -43.03 -28.25
CA GLU A 92 -41.65 -41.76 -27.81
C GLU A 92 -41.49 -41.70 -26.28
N LEU A 93 -42.53 -42.13 -25.55
CA LEU A 93 -42.48 -42.24 -24.09
C LEU A 93 -41.38 -43.21 -23.64
N ASP A 94 -41.22 -44.36 -24.29
CA ASP A 94 -40.19 -45.34 -23.89
C ASP A 94 -38.77 -44.80 -24.08
N ARG A 95 -38.53 -44.09 -25.18
CA ARG A 95 -37.22 -43.46 -25.45
C ARG A 95 -36.86 -42.43 -24.39
N ASN A 96 -37.84 -41.65 -23.94
CA ASN A 96 -37.65 -40.59 -22.95
C ASN A 96 -37.69 -41.10 -21.49
N ALA A 97 -38.35 -42.24 -21.23
CA ALA A 97 -38.50 -42.85 -19.91
C ALA A 97 -37.29 -43.68 -19.44
N ASN A 98 -36.27 -43.86 -20.29
CA ASN A 98 -35.05 -44.65 -20.03
C ASN A 98 -34.20 -44.23 -18.80
N SER A 99 -34.67 -43.31 -17.97
CA SER A 99 -34.05 -42.93 -16.70
C SER A 99 -34.78 -43.45 -15.44
N GLY A 100 -36.01 -43.95 -15.58
CA GLY A 100 -36.87 -44.40 -14.48
C GLY A 100 -37.24 -45.88 -14.55
N GLY A 101 -37.44 -46.53 -13.39
CA GLY A 101 -37.86 -47.93 -13.29
C GLY A 101 -39.27 -48.25 -13.79
N ASN A 102 -39.89 -47.34 -14.57
CA ASN A 102 -41.28 -47.41 -15.03
C ASN A 102 -41.43 -47.87 -16.49
N SER A 103 -40.34 -48.18 -17.18
CA SER A 103 -40.38 -48.69 -18.58
C SER A 103 -41.25 -49.96 -18.70
N TYR A 104 -41.38 -50.77 -17.64
CA TYR A 104 -42.29 -51.91 -17.62
C TYR A 104 -43.77 -51.53 -17.86
N LEU A 105 -44.23 -50.34 -17.43
CA LEU A 105 -45.60 -49.89 -17.67
C LEU A 105 -45.83 -49.57 -19.14
N ILE A 106 -44.81 -49.06 -19.83
CA ILE A 106 -44.86 -48.80 -21.27
C ILE A 106 -44.87 -50.12 -22.04
N GLU A 107 -44.08 -51.11 -21.59
CA GLU A 107 -44.11 -52.47 -22.15
C GLU A 107 -45.50 -53.12 -21.98
N VAL A 108 -46.10 -53.03 -20.79
CA VAL A 108 -47.46 -53.54 -20.55
C VAL A 108 -48.49 -52.80 -21.40
N ALA A 109 -48.35 -51.48 -21.58
CA ALA A 109 -49.21 -50.69 -22.46
C ALA A 109 -49.08 -51.12 -23.94
N ARG A 110 -47.86 -51.40 -24.42
CA ARG A 110 -47.62 -51.93 -25.77
C ARG A 110 -48.30 -53.29 -25.98
N ASN A 111 -48.12 -54.23 -25.05
CA ASN A 111 -48.78 -55.54 -25.12
C ASN A 111 -50.31 -55.42 -25.08
N THR A 112 -50.84 -54.44 -24.34
CA THR A 112 -52.29 -54.16 -24.29
C THR A 112 -52.79 -53.59 -25.62
N LEU A 113 -52.00 -52.72 -26.27
CA LEU A 113 -52.31 -52.20 -27.61
C LEU A 113 -52.27 -53.31 -28.68
N GLU A 114 -51.34 -54.25 -28.60
CA GLU A 114 -51.30 -55.42 -29.49
C GLU A 114 -52.55 -56.30 -29.33
N THR A 115 -53.07 -56.42 -28.09
CA THR A 115 -54.34 -57.13 -27.84
C THR A 115 -55.51 -56.40 -28.48
N LEU A 116 -55.55 -55.07 -28.38
CA LEU A 116 -56.56 -54.23 -29.03
C LEU A 116 -56.52 -54.38 -30.56
N GLU A 117 -55.31 -54.35 -31.14
CA GLU A 117 -55.10 -54.55 -32.57
C GLU A 117 -55.60 -55.94 -33.02
N SER A 118 -55.36 -56.99 -32.23
CA SER A 118 -55.87 -58.33 -32.54
C SER A 118 -57.41 -58.38 -32.60
N TYR A 119 -58.12 -57.65 -31.74
CA TYR A 119 -59.58 -57.56 -31.84
C TYR A 119 -60.04 -56.76 -33.06
N VAL A 120 -59.31 -55.70 -33.43
CA VAL A 120 -59.58 -54.94 -34.66
C VAL A 120 -59.38 -55.81 -35.92
N ASP A 121 -58.34 -56.64 -35.95
CA ASP A 121 -58.09 -57.62 -37.01
C ASP A 121 -59.24 -58.64 -37.14
N GLN A 122 -59.76 -59.11 -36.00
CA GLN A 122 -60.92 -60.02 -35.97
C GLN A 122 -62.18 -59.35 -36.51
N ILE A 123 -62.43 -58.08 -36.18
CA ILE A 123 -63.54 -57.29 -36.78
C ILE A 123 -63.36 -57.21 -38.30
N GLY A 124 -62.15 -56.93 -38.79
CA GLY A 124 -61.85 -56.92 -40.22
C GLY A 124 -62.16 -58.24 -40.90
N THR A 125 -61.72 -59.34 -40.28
CA THR A 125 -61.99 -60.71 -40.76
C THR A 125 -63.49 -60.99 -40.81
N ASN A 126 -64.24 -60.63 -39.76
CA ASN A 126 -65.70 -60.80 -39.71
C ASN A 126 -66.43 -59.98 -40.79
N ILE A 127 -65.95 -58.77 -41.09
CA ILE A 127 -66.50 -57.93 -42.16
C ILE A 127 -66.28 -58.58 -43.53
N VAL A 128 -65.08 -59.11 -43.80
CA VAL A 128 -64.76 -59.82 -45.06
C VAL A 128 -65.55 -61.12 -45.21
N GLU A 129 -65.73 -61.87 -44.11
CA GLU A 129 -66.51 -63.12 -44.07
C GLU A 129 -68.02 -62.88 -43.98
N ASN A 130 -68.46 -61.62 -43.95
CA ASN A 130 -69.87 -61.21 -43.93
C ASN A 130 -70.66 -61.78 -42.72
N LYS A 131 -69.99 -61.86 -41.56
CA LYS A 131 -70.57 -62.36 -40.31
C LYS A 131 -71.60 -61.39 -39.73
N PRO A 132 -72.49 -61.86 -38.82
CA PRO A 132 -73.48 -61.00 -38.17
C PRO A 132 -72.84 -59.83 -37.41
N ILE A 133 -73.44 -58.64 -37.52
CA ILE A 133 -72.97 -57.40 -36.84
C ILE A 133 -72.81 -57.59 -35.33
N ARG A 134 -73.64 -58.45 -34.71
CA ARG A 134 -73.57 -58.77 -33.29
C ARG A 134 -72.20 -59.30 -32.85
N GLU A 135 -71.52 -60.10 -33.69
CA GLU A 135 -70.16 -60.59 -33.37
C GLU A 135 -69.16 -59.42 -33.29
N ASN A 136 -69.33 -58.40 -34.14
CA ASN A 136 -68.50 -57.20 -34.10
C ASN A 136 -68.88 -56.26 -32.94
N GLU A 137 -70.14 -56.27 -32.48
CA GLU A 137 -70.55 -55.56 -31.26
C GLU A 137 -69.94 -56.18 -30.00
N GLU A 138 -69.84 -57.52 -29.93
CA GLU A 138 -69.16 -58.22 -28.84
C GLU A 138 -67.66 -57.89 -28.83
N LEU A 139 -66.98 -57.94 -29.98
CA LEU A 139 -65.58 -57.52 -30.12
C LEU A 139 -65.38 -56.03 -29.80
N LEU A 140 -66.32 -55.16 -30.14
CA LEU A 140 -66.27 -53.75 -29.76
C LEU A 140 -66.33 -53.58 -28.24
N GLY A 141 -67.11 -54.40 -27.53
CA GLY A 141 -67.13 -54.44 -26.07
C GLY A 141 -65.77 -54.80 -25.47
N GLU A 142 -65.10 -55.81 -26.05
CA GLU A 142 -63.72 -56.19 -25.65
C GLU A 142 -62.71 -55.07 -25.95
N ILE A 143 -62.81 -54.41 -27.11
CA ILE A 143 -61.97 -53.26 -27.44
C ILE A 143 -62.15 -52.12 -26.45
N VAL A 144 -63.38 -51.83 -26.01
CA VAL A 144 -63.64 -50.82 -24.98
C VAL A 144 -62.98 -51.23 -23.67
N ALA A 145 -63.13 -52.48 -23.24
CA ALA A 145 -62.51 -52.97 -22.01
C ALA A 145 -60.96 -52.92 -22.06
N VAL A 146 -60.35 -53.27 -23.19
CA VAL A 146 -58.89 -53.18 -23.39
C VAL A 146 -58.44 -51.72 -23.51
N SER A 147 -59.23 -50.85 -24.12
CA SER A 147 -58.97 -49.41 -24.17
C SER A 147 -58.99 -48.79 -22.76
N ASP A 148 -59.95 -49.18 -21.92
CA ASP A 148 -60.01 -48.77 -20.52
C ASP A 148 -58.81 -49.29 -19.72
N LEU A 149 -58.37 -50.53 -19.98
CA LEU A 149 -57.15 -51.08 -19.38
C LEU A 149 -55.90 -50.31 -19.82
N LEU A 150 -55.77 -49.99 -21.12
CA LEU A 150 -54.67 -49.21 -21.66
C LEU A 150 -54.63 -47.81 -21.03
N TYR A 151 -55.79 -47.18 -20.89
CA TYR A 151 -55.95 -45.90 -20.18
C TYR A 151 -55.46 -46.00 -18.72
N ASP A 152 -55.88 -47.03 -17.97
CA ASP A 152 -55.46 -47.24 -16.58
C ASP A 152 -53.94 -47.45 -16.46
N ILE A 153 -53.32 -48.18 -17.39
CA ILE A 153 -51.86 -48.38 -17.42
C ILE A 153 -51.13 -47.05 -17.67
N ILE A 154 -51.60 -46.23 -18.62
CA ILE A 154 -51.00 -44.92 -18.90
C ILE A 154 -51.17 -43.98 -17.70
N GLN A 155 -52.32 -44.00 -17.02
CA GLN A 155 -52.53 -43.21 -15.80
C GLN A 155 -51.63 -43.66 -14.64
N LYS A 156 -51.38 -44.97 -14.50
CA LYS A 156 -50.37 -45.48 -13.55
C LYS A 156 -48.97 -44.98 -13.89
N PHE A 157 -48.61 -44.93 -15.17
CA PHE A 157 -47.33 -44.36 -15.61
C PHE A 157 -47.24 -42.86 -15.27
N VAL A 158 -48.28 -42.08 -15.55
CA VAL A 158 -48.37 -40.66 -15.16
C VAL A 158 -48.19 -40.48 -13.65
N ALA A 159 -48.87 -41.29 -12.84
CA ALA A 159 -48.76 -41.23 -11.39
C ALA A 159 -47.33 -41.53 -10.91
N ALA A 160 -46.69 -42.55 -11.49
CA ALA A 160 -45.31 -42.92 -11.16
C ALA A 160 -44.30 -41.84 -11.55
N GLU A 161 -44.42 -41.25 -12.74
CA GLU A 161 -43.57 -40.13 -13.18
C GLU A 161 -43.80 -38.87 -12.33
N MET A 162 -45.04 -38.58 -11.93
CA MET A 162 -45.35 -37.48 -11.02
C MET A 162 -44.72 -37.66 -9.63
N GLU A 163 -44.65 -38.89 -9.13
CA GLU A 163 -43.95 -39.19 -7.87
C GLU A 163 -42.44 -38.95 -8.00
N ILE A 164 -41.83 -39.38 -9.10
CA ILE A 164 -40.42 -39.09 -9.41
C ILE A 164 -40.20 -37.58 -9.54
N ALA A 165 -41.07 -36.85 -10.25
CA ALA A 165 -41.01 -35.40 -10.38
C ALA A 165 -41.08 -34.71 -9.02
N HIS A 166 -41.99 -35.16 -8.14
CA HIS A 166 -42.12 -34.62 -6.80
C HIS A 166 -40.85 -34.83 -5.96
N MET A 167 -40.30 -36.04 -5.97
CA MET A 167 -39.04 -36.36 -5.29
C MET A 167 -37.86 -35.56 -5.85
N GLN A 168 -37.78 -35.43 -7.18
CA GLN A 168 -36.73 -34.69 -7.86
C GLN A 168 -36.83 -33.19 -7.55
N ASN A 169 -38.03 -32.60 -7.54
CA ASN A 169 -38.26 -31.22 -7.14
C ASN A 169 -37.85 -30.98 -5.68
N ALA A 170 -38.23 -31.87 -4.75
CA ALA A 170 -37.81 -31.77 -3.35
C ALA A 170 -36.27 -31.87 -3.21
N ARG A 171 -35.62 -32.73 -3.99
CA ARG A 171 -34.15 -32.84 -4.05
C ARG A 171 -33.52 -31.57 -4.59
N ILE A 172 -34.07 -30.99 -5.66
CA ILE A 172 -33.64 -29.71 -6.24
C ILE A 172 -33.73 -28.61 -5.18
N GLN A 173 -34.88 -28.46 -4.52
CA GLN A 173 -35.08 -27.43 -3.49
C GLN A 173 -34.07 -27.56 -2.34
N ARG A 174 -33.90 -28.76 -1.77
CA ARG A 174 -32.88 -28.99 -0.73
C ARG A 174 -31.46 -28.71 -1.22
N SER A 175 -31.13 -29.10 -2.45
CA SER A 175 -29.81 -28.83 -3.02
C SER A 175 -29.57 -27.33 -3.19
N LEU A 176 -30.60 -26.56 -3.59
CA LEU A 176 -30.54 -25.10 -3.71
C LEU A 176 -30.34 -24.43 -2.33
N GLU A 177 -31.06 -24.87 -1.31
CA GLU A 177 -30.88 -24.37 0.07
C GLU A 177 -29.46 -24.62 0.58
N ILE A 178 -28.93 -25.82 0.38
CA ILE A 178 -27.56 -26.17 0.79
C ILE A 178 -26.53 -25.36 -0.01
N MET A 179 -26.69 -25.25 -1.32
CA MET A 179 -25.77 -24.49 -2.18
C MET A 179 -25.79 -23.00 -1.86
N THR A 180 -26.96 -22.40 -1.62
CA THR A 180 -27.08 -21.00 -1.21
C THR A 180 -26.43 -20.76 0.15
N PHE A 181 -26.62 -21.66 1.12
CA PHE A 181 -25.92 -21.58 2.40
C PHE A 181 -24.39 -21.66 2.23
N ILE A 182 -23.89 -22.60 1.43
CA ILE A 182 -22.45 -22.73 1.14
C ILE A 182 -21.92 -21.46 0.45
N GLN A 183 -22.65 -20.89 -0.51
CA GLN A 183 -22.27 -19.66 -1.18
C GLN A 183 -22.20 -18.47 -0.22
N ILE A 184 -23.18 -18.32 0.68
CA ILE A 184 -23.17 -17.29 1.73
C ILE A 184 -21.97 -17.50 2.66
N ALA A 185 -21.67 -18.73 3.06
CA ALA A 185 -20.54 -19.06 3.91
C ALA A 185 -19.19 -18.74 3.23
N ILE A 186 -19.04 -19.09 1.94
CA ILE A 186 -17.85 -18.75 1.14
C ILE A 186 -17.72 -17.23 1.02
N PHE A 187 -18.82 -16.52 0.73
CA PHE A 187 -18.82 -15.06 0.62
C PHE A 187 -18.40 -14.40 1.94
N ALA A 188 -18.95 -14.85 3.07
CA ALA A 188 -18.56 -14.38 4.40
C ALA A 188 -17.08 -14.67 4.69
N ALA A 189 -16.59 -15.86 4.33
CA ALA A 189 -15.17 -16.22 4.48
C ALA A 189 -14.25 -15.32 3.64
N ILE A 190 -14.67 -14.97 2.42
CA ILE A 190 -13.95 -14.01 1.56
C ILE A 190 -13.92 -12.63 2.20
N LEU A 191 -15.04 -12.14 2.76
CA LEU A 191 -15.08 -10.85 3.45
C LEU A 191 -14.14 -10.82 4.66
N VAL A 192 -14.14 -11.87 5.48
CA VAL A 192 -13.21 -12.00 6.61
C VAL A 192 -11.76 -12.03 6.13
N PHE A 193 -11.47 -12.76 5.05
CA PHE A 193 -10.15 -12.81 4.43
C PHE A 193 -9.70 -11.44 3.92
N LEU A 194 -10.57 -10.70 3.23
CA LEU A 194 -10.32 -9.34 2.74
C LEU A 194 -10.06 -8.38 3.90
N PHE A 195 -10.89 -8.41 4.94
CA PHE A 195 -10.71 -7.56 6.11
C PHE A 195 -9.38 -7.83 6.82
N ARG A 196 -9.03 -9.11 7.00
CA ARG A 196 -7.72 -9.52 7.56
C ARG A 196 -6.56 -9.02 6.69
N ASN A 197 -6.68 -9.15 5.36
CA ASN A 197 -5.65 -8.72 4.42
C ASN A 197 -5.47 -7.20 4.43
N TYR A 198 -6.57 -6.45 4.41
CA TYR A 198 -6.57 -4.99 4.52
C TYR A 198 -5.90 -4.52 5.82
N TRP A 199 -6.27 -5.14 6.95
CA TRP A 199 -5.66 -4.82 8.24
C TRP A 199 -4.16 -5.07 8.25
N GLN A 200 -3.73 -6.20 7.68
CA GLN A 200 -2.32 -6.52 7.52
C GLN A 200 -1.60 -5.52 6.61
N LEU A 201 -2.17 -5.17 5.46
CA LEU A 201 -1.59 -4.23 4.51
C LEU A 201 -1.41 -2.84 5.14
N ASN A 202 -2.41 -2.37 5.88
CA ASN A 202 -2.36 -1.10 6.59
C ASN A 202 -1.25 -1.09 7.66
N HIS A 203 -1.07 -2.18 8.42
CA HIS A 203 -0.01 -2.24 9.42
C HIS A 203 1.39 -2.38 8.79
N SER A 204 1.52 -3.18 7.74
CA SER A 204 2.82 -3.51 7.17
C SER A 204 3.33 -2.44 6.19
N ILE A 205 2.44 -1.68 5.53
CA ILE A 205 2.83 -0.63 4.56
C ILE A 205 2.56 0.76 5.11
N ASN A 206 1.29 1.08 5.41
CA ASN A 206 0.89 2.46 5.69
C ASN A 206 1.60 3.01 6.94
N LYS A 207 1.67 2.22 8.02
CA LYS A 207 2.37 2.66 9.25
C LYS A 207 3.86 2.93 9.02
N PRO A 208 4.68 2.04 8.42
CA PRO A 208 6.07 2.34 8.10
C PRO A 208 6.25 3.52 7.14
N VAL A 209 5.41 3.65 6.11
CA VAL A 209 5.47 4.77 5.16
C VAL A 209 5.23 6.10 5.88
N ILE A 210 4.25 6.17 6.78
CA ILE A 210 4.02 7.36 7.61
C ILE A 210 5.24 7.66 8.48
N ARG A 211 5.88 6.64 9.09
CA ARG A 211 7.11 6.86 9.88
C ARG A 211 8.25 7.41 9.03
N LEU A 212 8.45 6.88 7.83
CA LEU A 212 9.48 7.39 6.90
C LEU A 212 9.18 8.83 6.47
N LYS A 213 7.90 9.16 6.19
CA LYS A 213 7.47 10.54 5.92
C LYS A 213 7.77 11.48 7.09
N THR A 214 7.47 11.05 8.32
CA THR A 214 7.76 11.83 9.52
C THR A 214 9.26 12.04 9.71
N MET A 215 10.07 10.99 9.54
CA MET A 215 11.53 11.08 9.62
C MET A 215 12.09 12.04 8.57
N ALA A 216 11.64 11.95 7.32
CA ALA A 216 12.05 12.86 6.26
C ALA A 216 11.72 14.32 6.61
N SER A 217 10.53 14.58 7.17
CA SER A 217 10.14 15.92 7.62
C SER A 217 11.01 16.43 8.78
N GLN A 218 11.43 15.57 9.69
CA GLN A 218 12.29 15.96 10.81
C GLN A 218 13.74 16.22 10.37
N ILE A 219 14.28 15.41 9.44
CA ILE A 219 15.57 15.68 8.78
C ILE A 219 15.53 17.05 8.10
N ALA A 220 14.43 17.37 7.39
CA ALA A 220 14.26 18.67 6.74
C ALA A 220 14.20 19.85 7.74
N ARG A 221 13.83 19.61 9.00
CA ARG A 221 13.84 20.61 10.08
C ARG A 221 15.19 20.70 10.82
N GLY A 222 16.20 19.94 10.39
CA GLY A 222 17.55 19.97 10.97
C GLY A 222 17.83 18.92 12.04
N ASP A 223 16.90 18.00 12.34
CA ASP A 223 17.16 16.89 13.25
C ASP A 223 17.71 15.67 12.48
N PHE A 224 19.03 15.55 12.48
CA PHE A 224 19.76 14.43 11.85
C PHE A 224 20.02 13.26 12.80
N SER A 225 19.54 13.31 14.04
CA SER A 225 19.78 12.28 15.06
C SER A 225 18.75 11.14 15.01
N ILE A 226 17.57 11.40 14.44
CA ILE A 226 16.47 10.45 14.37
C ILE A 226 16.85 9.24 13.52
N ARG A 227 16.51 8.06 14.02
CA ARG A 227 16.64 6.79 13.31
C ARG A 227 15.32 6.05 13.36
N VAL A 228 14.90 5.52 12.21
CA VAL A 228 13.70 4.67 12.13
C VAL A 228 14.14 3.21 12.11
N LYS A 229 13.49 2.40 12.96
CA LYS A 229 13.67 0.95 12.99
C LYS A 229 13.20 0.34 11.67
N LYS A 230 14.01 -0.56 11.12
CA LYS A 230 13.72 -1.29 9.89
C LYS A 230 12.35 -2.00 9.96
N PRO A 231 11.45 -1.77 8.99
CA PRO A 231 10.18 -2.49 8.89
C PRO A 231 10.41 -3.97 8.51
N GLU A 232 9.37 -4.79 8.68
CA GLU A 232 9.41 -6.21 8.33
C GLU A 232 9.31 -6.48 6.82
N ILE A 233 8.89 -5.49 6.04
CA ILE A 233 8.76 -5.56 4.58
C ILE A 233 10.11 -5.31 3.93
N SER A 234 10.52 -6.20 3.02
CA SER A 234 11.79 -6.11 2.29
C SER A 234 11.90 -4.83 1.47
N GLU A 235 10.85 -4.47 0.72
CA GLU A 235 10.83 -3.27 -0.13
C GLU A 235 10.97 -1.96 0.66
N LEU A 236 10.59 -1.95 1.95
CA LEU A 236 10.73 -0.78 2.82
C LEU A 236 12.01 -0.82 3.66
N ASP A 237 12.69 -1.97 3.73
CA ASP A 237 13.97 -2.13 4.44
C ASP A 237 15.06 -1.32 3.73
N GLU A 238 15.22 -1.52 2.42
CA GLU A 238 16.20 -0.79 1.59
C GLU A 238 15.98 0.73 1.63
N LEU A 239 14.70 1.16 1.61
CA LEU A 239 14.35 2.57 1.70
C LEU A 239 14.68 3.15 3.08
N THR A 240 14.42 2.39 4.15
CA THR A 240 14.74 2.80 5.53
C THR A 240 16.24 2.94 5.73
N ASP A 241 17.04 2.02 5.21
CA ASP A 241 18.50 2.08 5.27
C ASP A 241 19.06 3.28 4.51
N SER A 242 18.54 3.51 3.31
CA SER A 242 18.92 4.65 2.49
C SER A 242 18.65 5.98 3.22
N LEU A 243 17.48 6.10 3.86
CA LEU A 243 17.11 7.30 4.62
C LEU A 243 17.96 7.50 5.89
N ASN A 244 18.22 6.42 6.65
CA ASN A 244 19.10 6.47 7.83
C ASN A 244 20.54 6.88 7.45
N THR A 245 21.07 6.30 6.36
CA THR A 245 22.41 6.62 5.84
C THR A 245 22.50 8.08 5.38
N MET A 246 21.46 8.59 4.72
CA MET A 246 21.40 9.98 4.28
C MET A 246 21.40 10.94 5.47
N ALA A 247 20.61 10.66 6.52
CA ALA A 247 20.58 11.47 7.74
C ALA A 247 21.94 11.53 8.43
N GLU A 248 22.65 10.39 8.49
CA GLU A 248 23.99 10.31 9.05
C GLU A 248 25.01 11.14 8.25
N LYS A 249 25.04 11.00 6.92
CA LYS A 249 25.92 11.76 6.04
C LYS A 249 25.67 13.27 6.14
N LEU A 250 24.40 13.69 6.14
CA LEU A 250 24.03 15.10 6.34
C LEU A 250 24.52 15.64 7.68
N GLY A 251 24.29 14.91 8.77
CA GLY A 251 24.76 15.31 10.09
C GLY A 251 26.29 15.40 10.18
N ALA A 252 27.02 14.49 9.53
CA ALA A 252 28.48 14.51 9.47
C ALA A 252 29.00 15.72 8.67
N LEU A 253 28.41 16.00 7.49
CA LEU A 253 28.76 17.15 6.66
C LEU A 253 28.49 18.47 7.38
N LEU A 254 27.39 18.58 8.12
CA LEU A 254 27.08 19.79 8.91
C LEU A 254 28.13 20.03 9.99
N ARG A 255 28.48 19.00 10.78
CA ARG A 255 29.54 19.11 11.81
C ARG A 255 30.88 19.51 11.22
N GLN A 256 31.24 18.92 10.08
CA GLN A 256 32.48 19.26 9.37
C GLN A 256 32.46 20.72 8.89
N ASN A 257 31.33 21.20 8.38
CA ASN A 257 31.18 22.58 7.91
C ASN A 257 31.32 23.59 9.08
N ILE A 258 30.65 23.32 10.20
CA ILE A 258 30.77 24.14 11.43
C ILE A 258 32.23 24.20 11.90
N GLN A 259 32.92 23.06 11.95
CA GLN A 259 34.32 23.02 12.35
C GLN A 259 35.23 23.81 11.39
N LYS A 260 34.98 23.70 10.08
CA LYS A 260 35.71 24.49 9.08
C LYS A 260 35.49 25.99 9.28
N GLN A 261 34.26 26.43 9.54
CA GLN A 261 33.95 27.83 9.79
C GLN A 261 34.65 28.37 11.04
N GLN A 262 34.65 27.62 12.13
CA GLN A 262 35.37 28.00 13.36
C GLN A 262 36.88 28.10 13.14
N ASN A 263 37.45 27.17 12.38
CA ASN A 263 38.88 27.20 12.05
C ASN A 263 39.22 28.40 11.16
N LEU A 264 38.35 28.74 10.20
CA LEU A 264 38.51 29.91 9.34
C LEU A 264 38.50 31.20 10.15
N GLN A 265 37.52 31.40 11.04
CA GLN A 265 37.47 32.57 11.92
C GLN A 265 38.73 32.73 12.78
N LYS A 266 39.24 31.61 13.33
CA LYS A 266 40.51 31.62 14.09
C LYS A 266 41.71 32.00 13.22
N ALA A 267 41.75 31.53 11.96
CA ALA A 267 42.82 31.86 11.03
C ALA A 267 42.77 33.34 10.61
N GLU A 268 41.58 33.88 10.32
CA GLU A 268 41.37 35.29 10.00
C GLU A 268 41.81 36.20 11.16
N MET A 269 41.42 35.85 12.40
CA MET A 269 41.85 36.58 13.59
C MET A 269 43.37 36.62 13.75
N LYS A 270 44.05 35.48 13.54
CA LYS A 270 45.52 35.42 13.58
C LYS A 270 46.17 36.25 12.48
N ALA A 271 45.59 36.25 11.27
CA ALA A 271 46.09 37.05 10.16
C ALA A 271 45.98 38.56 10.44
N LEU A 272 44.86 39.01 11.03
CA LEU A 272 44.67 40.40 11.45
C LEU A 272 45.70 40.81 12.51
N GLN A 273 45.94 39.98 13.54
CA GLN A 273 46.95 40.25 14.55
C GLN A 273 48.36 40.38 13.97
N ALA A 274 48.70 39.58 12.93
CA ALA A 274 50.01 39.63 12.30
C ALA A 274 50.29 40.92 11.51
N GLN A 275 49.27 41.61 11.00
CA GLN A 275 49.45 42.87 10.23
C GLN A 275 49.81 44.08 11.09
N ILE A 276 49.53 44.07 12.40
CA ILE A 276 49.73 45.23 13.29
C ILE A 276 51.22 45.46 13.62
N ALA A 277 52.04 44.40 13.69
CA ALA A 277 53.43 44.49 14.17
C ALA A 277 54.45 45.15 13.20
N PRO A 278 54.43 44.92 11.87
CA PRO A 278 55.51 45.39 10.98
C PRO A 278 55.61 46.91 10.87
N HIS A 279 54.48 47.62 10.81
CA HIS A 279 54.48 49.07 10.63
C HIS A 279 55.05 49.80 11.87
N PHE A 280 54.68 49.39 13.08
CA PHE A 280 55.25 49.97 14.30
C PHE A 280 56.76 49.72 14.39
N MET A 281 57.21 48.52 13.99
CA MET A 281 58.63 48.15 13.99
C MET A 281 59.45 49.09 13.10
N TYR A 282 59.06 49.28 11.84
CA TYR A 282 59.79 50.18 10.93
C TYR A 282 59.85 51.61 11.47
N ASN A 283 58.71 52.16 11.91
CA ASN A 283 58.68 53.52 12.46
C ASN A 283 59.56 53.68 13.71
N THR A 284 59.67 52.64 14.54
CA THR A 284 60.48 52.69 15.76
C THR A 284 61.97 52.61 15.44
N LEU A 285 62.35 51.76 14.47
CA LEU A 285 63.73 51.69 14.00
C LEU A 285 64.17 52.99 13.33
N ASP A 286 63.31 53.63 12.54
CA ASP A 286 63.57 54.95 11.96
C ASP A 286 63.79 56.00 13.06
N THR A 287 62.97 55.97 14.13
CA THR A 287 63.14 56.87 15.28
C THR A 287 64.48 56.65 15.98
N ILE A 288 64.87 55.39 16.19
CA ILE A 288 66.17 55.04 16.78
C ILE A 288 67.33 55.54 15.91
N LEU A 289 67.22 55.40 14.58
CA LEU A 289 68.23 55.88 13.64
C LEU A 289 68.39 57.40 13.74
N SER A 290 67.30 58.16 13.72
CA SER A 290 67.36 59.62 13.88
C SER A 290 67.97 60.05 15.23
N LEU A 291 67.61 59.39 16.33
CA LEU A 291 68.20 59.66 17.65
C LEU A 291 69.71 59.41 17.68
N ALA A 292 70.18 58.37 16.96
CA ALA A 292 71.59 58.05 16.85
C ALA A 292 72.36 59.07 15.99
N GLU A 293 71.75 59.53 14.88
CA GLU A 293 72.31 60.60 14.04
C GLU A 293 72.43 61.93 14.81
N ASP A 294 71.47 62.22 15.69
CA ASP A 294 71.45 63.42 16.55
C ASP A 294 72.36 63.29 17.80
N GLY A 295 73.06 62.16 17.96
CA GLY A 295 73.98 61.92 19.09
C GLY A 295 73.28 61.70 20.45
N GLN A 296 71.98 61.41 20.45
CA GLN A 296 71.16 61.23 21.66
C GLN A 296 71.27 59.80 22.21
N ASN A 297 72.48 59.41 22.61
CA ASN A 297 72.82 58.02 22.98
C ASN A 297 71.96 57.45 24.12
N GLU A 298 71.51 58.28 25.06
CA GLU A 298 70.65 57.84 26.16
C GLU A 298 69.24 57.47 25.68
N GLU A 299 68.65 58.27 24.79
CA GLU A 299 67.32 58.00 24.23
C GLU A 299 67.34 56.82 23.25
N VAL A 300 68.46 56.61 22.53
CA VAL A 300 68.69 55.39 21.76
C VAL A 300 68.61 54.15 22.65
N ALA A 301 69.30 54.15 23.79
CA ALA A 301 69.29 53.03 24.73
C ALA A 301 67.89 52.78 25.31
N LYS A 302 67.19 53.84 25.75
CA LYS A 302 65.82 53.75 26.28
C LYS A 302 64.83 53.21 25.25
N THR A 303 64.83 53.75 24.03
CA THR A 303 63.93 53.33 22.95
C THR A 303 64.20 51.87 22.55
N THR A 304 65.47 51.48 22.48
CA THR A 304 65.86 50.09 22.15
C THR A 304 65.41 49.10 23.23
N LEU A 305 65.55 49.46 24.52
CA LEU A 305 65.07 48.63 25.63
C LEU A 305 63.54 48.53 25.65
N ALA A 306 62.83 49.64 25.44
CA ALA A 306 61.38 49.65 25.32
C ALA A 306 60.91 48.80 24.13
N LEU A 307 61.59 48.87 22.99
CA LEU A 307 61.31 48.05 21.80
C LEU A 307 61.56 46.56 22.07
N SER A 308 62.65 46.22 22.77
CA SER A 308 62.94 44.85 23.19
C SER A 308 61.86 44.30 24.12
N ASN A 309 61.41 45.09 25.10
CA ASN A 309 60.31 44.70 26.00
C ASN A 309 58.99 44.53 25.24
N PHE A 310 58.67 45.48 24.36
CA PHE A 310 57.50 45.44 23.49
C PHE A 310 57.46 44.13 22.67
N PHE A 311 58.56 43.73 22.03
CA PHE A 311 58.62 42.49 21.27
C PHE A 311 58.57 41.24 22.14
N ARG A 312 59.25 41.24 23.28
CA ARG A 312 59.23 40.10 24.22
C ARG A 312 57.80 39.80 24.67
N LEU A 313 57.02 40.84 24.98
CA LEU A 313 55.62 40.74 25.40
C LEU A 313 54.69 40.43 24.21
N SER A 314 54.94 40.99 23.03
CA SER A 314 54.14 40.72 21.81
C SER A 314 54.29 39.28 21.31
N LEU A 315 55.49 38.72 21.39
CA LEU A 315 55.82 37.39 20.86
C LEU A 315 55.52 36.25 21.84
N ASN A 316 55.19 36.55 23.11
CA ASN A 316 55.03 35.68 24.30
C ASN A 316 54.72 34.19 24.03
N LYS A 317 55.71 33.47 23.50
CA LYS A 317 55.73 32.01 23.22
C LYS A 317 54.49 31.45 22.51
N GLY A 318 53.77 32.26 21.73
CA GLY A 318 52.55 31.84 21.03
C GLY A 318 51.32 31.64 21.92
N LYS A 319 51.31 32.14 23.17
CA LYS A 319 50.09 32.17 23.99
C LYS A 319 49.14 33.25 23.46
N ASP A 320 47.84 32.95 23.43
CA ASP A 320 46.81 33.90 23.00
C ASP A 320 46.24 34.73 24.17
N TRP A 321 46.36 34.22 25.40
CA TRP A 321 45.93 34.86 26.64
C TRP A 321 47.14 35.28 27.48
N VAL A 322 47.06 36.50 28.02
CA VAL A 322 48.06 37.13 28.90
C VAL A 322 47.38 37.69 30.13
N THR A 323 48.15 38.04 31.16
CA THR A 323 47.63 38.78 32.31
C THR A 323 47.43 40.26 31.97
N VAL A 324 46.51 40.94 32.67
CA VAL A 324 46.37 42.39 32.56
C VAL A 324 47.70 43.10 32.86
N ALA A 325 48.53 42.57 33.77
CA ALA A 325 49.87 43.08 34.02
C ALA A 325 50.80 43.03 32.79
N GLU A 326 50.79 41.92 32.06
CA GLU A 326 51.58 41.76 30.83
C GLU A 326 51.09 42.71 29.73
N GLU A 327 49.77 42.85 29.56
CA GLU A 327 49.17 43.80 28.59
C GLU A 327 49.46 45.26 28.99
N LYS A 328 49.38 45.60 30.27
CA LYS A 328 49.76 46.92 30.79
C LYS A 328 51.21 47.25 30.45
N SER A 329 52.15 46.34 30.73
CA SER A 329 53.58 46.54 30.45
C SER A 329 53.86 46.65 28.95
N HIS A 330 53.06 45.96 28.13
CA HIS A 330 53.13 46.04 26.68
C HIS A 330 52.69 47.42 26.16
N VAL A 331 51.56 47.93 26.65
CA VAL A 331 51.06 49.28 26.34
C VAL A 331 52.01 50.37 26.86
N GLU A 332 52.58 50.21 28.06
CA GLU A 332 53.60 51.11 28.61
C GLU A 332 54.81 51.21 27.69
N SER A 333 55.33 50.07 27.24
CA SER A 333 56.47 50.03 26.33
C SER A 333 56.14 50.71 24.99
N TYR A 334 54.92 50.49 24.48
CA TYR A 334 54.42 51.16 23.27
C TYR A 334 54.33 52.69 23.46
N LEU A 335 53.71 53.16 24.55
CA LEU A 335 53.55 54.58 24.84
C LEU A 335 54.88 55.28 25.11
N ALA A 336 55.84 54.61 25.76
CA ALA A 336 57.19 55.13 25.94
C ALA A 336 57.89 55.39 24.59
N ILE A 337 57.81 54.45 23.66
CA ILE A 337 58.35 54.61 22.30
C ILE A 337 57.67 55.78 21.58
N GLN A 338 56.33 55.87 21.65
CA GLN A 338 55.59 56.95 21.01
C GLN A 338 55.89 58.31 21.66
N LYS A 339 56.08 58.37 22.98
CA LYS A 339 56.45 59.59 23.73
C LYS A 339 57.77 60.15 23.23
N ILE A 340 58.76 59.29 23.00
CA ILE A 340 60.06 59.72 22.45
C ILE A 340 59.87 60.24 21.02
N ARG A 341 59.11 59.52 20.19
CA ARG A 341 58.84 59.91 18.79
C ARG A 341 58.10 61.25 18.64
N TYR A 342 57.08 61.48 19.46
CA TYR A 342 56.27 62.70 19.40
C TYR A 342 56.81 63.80 20.31
N GLY A 343 57.73 63.49 21.22
CA GLY A 343 58.35 64.45 22.12
C GLY A 343 57.35 65.14 23.03
N ALA A 344 57.39 66.48 23.05
CA ALA A 344 56.60 67.30 23.97
C ALA A 344 55.09 67.32 23.71
N ILE A 345 54.60 66.83 22.56
CA ILE A 345 53.17 66.91 22.21
C ILE A 345 52.34 65.70 22.66
N LEU A 346 52.97 64.63 23.12
CA LEU A 346 52.29 63.45 23.66
C LEU A 346 52.67 63.32 25.12
N ASP A 347 51.72 63.27 26.03
CA ASP A 347 51.88 62.75 27.39
C ASP A 347 50.98 61.54 27.58
N TYR A 348 51.23 60.73 28.60
CA TYR A 348 50.36 59.61 28.92
C TYR A 348 50.32 59.30 30.40
N GLU A 349 49.20 58.73 30.83
CA GLU A 349 48.96 58.27 32.19
C GLU A 349 48.25 56.90 32.13
N ILE A 350 48.74 55.94 32.90
CA ILE A 350 48.16 54.59 32.97
C ILE A 350 47.79 54.31 34.42
N ASP A 351 46.49 54.18 34.66
CA ASP A 351 45.91 53.95 35.98
C ASP A 351 45.01 52.70 35.92
N ILE A 352 45.61 51.54 36.16
CA ILE A 352 44.92 50.25 36.21
C ILE A 352 44.97 49.73 37.64
N ALA A 353 43.82 49.37 38.18
CA ALA A 353 43.68 48.88 39.55
C ALA A 353 44.46 47.57 39.77
N GLU A 354 45.11 47.44 40.93
CA GLU A 354 46.00 46.29 41.23
C GLU A 354 45.26 44.95 41.26
N ASP A 355 43.99 44.96 41.67
CA ASP A 355 43.10 43.79 41.72
C ASP A 355 42.81 43.19 40.34
N MET A 356 43.01 43.95 39.25
CA MET A 356 42.88 43.45 37.89
C MET A 356 44.16 42.83 37.34
N LEU A 357 45.34 43.13 37.89
CA LEU A 357 46.63 42.81 37.26
C LEU A 357 46.84 41.31 37.04
N GLY A 358 46.28 40.47 37.90
CA GLY A 358 46.35 39.01 37.81
C GLY A 358 45.31 38.38 36.87
N GLU A 359 44.30 39.14 36.43
CA GLU A 359 43.22 38.64 35.59
C GLU A 359 43.71 38.35 34.17
N SER A 360 43.08 37.37 33.52
CA SER A 360 43.46 36.97 32.16
C SER A 360 42.66 37.72 31.11
N MET A 361 43.37 38.22 30.10
CA MET A 361 42.78 38.87 28.93
C MET A 361 43.46 38.41 27.63
N LEU A 362 42.80 38.67 26.50
CA LEU A 362 43.41 38.44 25.20
C LEU A 362 44.55 39.46 24.99
N LYS A 363 45.68 39.00 24.48
CA LYS A 363 46.83 39.87 24.19
C LYS A 363 46.51 40.91 23.12
N ILE A 364 47.17 42.06 23.20
CA ILE A 364 47.16 43.13 22.19
C ILE A 364 45.72 43.65 21.97
N LEU A 365 44.93 43.74 23.03
CA LEU A 365 43.59 44.33 23.01
C LEU A 365 43.63 45.84 23.24
N LEU A 366 44.52 46.30 24.12
CA LEU A 366 44.60 47.72 24.51
C LEU A 366 45.45 48.53 23.53
N GLN A 367 46.49 47.90 22.94
CA GLN A 367 47.37 48.58 21.99
C GLN A 367 46.61 49.24 20.83
N PRO A 368 45.66 48.59 20.12
CA PRO A 368 44.94 49.23 19.02
C PRO A 368 44.09 50.44 19.45
N LEU A 369 43.55 50.40 20.67
CA LEU A 369 42.77 51.52 21.22
C LEU A 369 43.66 52.72 21.53
N VAL A 370 44.81 52.47 22.16
CA VAL A 370 45.83 53.48 22.44
C VAL A 370 46.43 54.04 21.16
N GLU A 371 46.70 53.20 20.16
CA GLU A 371 47.14 53.62 18.83
C GLU A 371 46.12 54.54 18.16
N ASN A 372 44.84 54.17 18.22
CA ASN A 372 43.75 55.02 17.72
C ASN A 372 43.69 56.36 18.47
N ALA A 373 43.85 56.37 19.79
CA ALA A 373 43.86 57.59 20.59
C ALA A 373 45.01 58.54 20.19
N ILE A 374 46.22 58.01 19.97
CA ILE A 374 47.37 58.81 19.51
C ILE A 374 47.13 59.32 18.08
N TYR A 375 46.70 58.44 17.17
CA TYR A 375 46.52 58.78 15.76
C TYR A 375 45.42 59.84 15.56
N HIS A 376 44.25 59.66 16.17
CA HIS A 376 43.13 60.58 16.03
C HIS A 376 43.23 61.79 16.96
N GLY A 377 43.70 61.61 18.20
CA GLY A 377 43.72 62.66 19.22
C GLY A 377 44.91 63.62 19.13
N ILE A 378 46.09 63.13 18.72
CA ILE A 378 47.34 63.90 18.77
C ILE A 378 47.92 64.13 17.36
N LYS A 379 48.11 63.06 16.57
CA LYS A 379 48.76 63.16 15.25
C LYS A 379 47.98 64.05 14.28
N LYS A 380 46.64 63.97 14.25
CA LYS A 380 45.79 64.78 13.35
C LYS A 380 45.61 66.23 13.81
N THR A 381 45.67 66.49 15.11
CA THR A 381 45.37 67.82 15.69
C THR A 381 46.61 68.69 15.85
N ARG A 382 47.82 68.10 15.87
CA ARG A 382 49.12 68.76 16.08
C ARG A 382 49.18 69.65 17.34
N ARG A 383 48.33 69.37 18.32
CA ARG A 383 48.32 70.01 19.64
C ARG A 383 48.83 69.03 20.68
N GLY A 384 49.43 69.55 21.75
CA GLY A 384 49.80 68.73 22.91
C GLY A 384 48.57 68.03 23.49
N GLY A 385 48.71 66.75 23.84
CA GLY A 385 47.61 65.96 24.39
C GLY A 385 48.11 64.84 25.31
N CYS A 386 47.24 64.41 26.24
CA CYS A 386 47.50 63.32 27.16
C CYS A 386 46.62 62.11 26.82
N VAL A 387 47.23 60.94 26.63
CA VAL A 387 46.51 59.66 26.53
C VAL A 387 46.38 59.06 27.93
N LYS A 388 45.15 59.01 28.44
CA LYS A 388 44.85 58.40 29.73
C LYS A 388 44.20 57.04 29.51
N LEU A 389 44.81 55.98 30.05
CA LEU A 389 44.26 54.63 30.08
C LEU A 389 43.85 54.30 31.51
N THR A 390 42.57 54.03 31.73
CA THR A 390 42.07 53.63 33.05
C THR A 390 41.48 52.23 33.02
N GLY A 391 41.74 51.44 34.07
CA GLY A 391 41.20 50.09 34.23
C GLY A 391 40.55 49.90 35.58
N ARG A 392 39.29 49.44 35.62
CA ARG A 392 38.54 49.12 36.85
C ARG A 392 37.78 47.79 36.72
N LEU A 393 37.68 47.05 37.83
CA LEU A 393 36.81 45.89 37.94
C LEU A 393 35.41 46.35 38.38
N THR A 394 34.39 46.14 37.56
CA THR A 394 33.00 46.54 37.86
C THR A 394 32.07 45.37 37.56
N ASP A 395 31.26 44.95 38.54
CA ASP A 395 30.28 43.85 38.40
C ASP A 395 30.86 42.56 37.77
N GLY A 396 32.09 42.19 38.15
CA GLY A 396 32.79 41.01 37.63
C GLY A 396 33.32 41.16 36.20
N HIS A 397 33.29 42.36 35.62
CA HIS A 397 33.82 42.67 34.29
C HIS A 397 35.05 43.57 34.39
N LEU A 398 36.04 43.30 33.53
CA LEU A 398 37.18 44.20 33.32
C LEU A 398 36.76 45.34 32.41
N VAL A 399 36.76 46.57 32.93
CA VAL A 399 36.40 47.77 32.16
C VAL A 399 37.65 48.60 31.93
N PHE A 400 37.95 48.90 30.66
CA PHE A 400 39.04 49.78 30.25
C PHE A 400 38.46 51.00 29.51
N VAL A 401 38.94 52.20 29.85
CA VAL A 401 38.53 53.48 29.23
C VAL A 401 39.75 54.26 28.78
#